data_AF-K0VPB4-F1
#
_entry.id   AF-K0VPB4-F1
#
_cell.length_a   1.000
_cell.length_b   1.000
_cell.length_c   1.000
_cell.angle_alpha   90.00
_cell.angle_beta   90.00
_cell.angle_gamma   90.00
#
_symmetry.space_group_name_H-M   'P 1'
#
loop_
_entity.id
_entity.type
_entity.pdbx_description
1 polymer ?
#
loop_
_entity_poly.entity_id
_entity_poly.type
_entity_poly.pdbx_seq_one_letter_code
_entity_poly.pdbx_strand_id
1 'polypeptide(L)'
;PHIDAVWRPRFREVARAFLEWEAGRRPGIRKTLTEVRGGVELEPINIRLNGVADRIDITGPNAADIIDYKTGYNPSPTQARALLDPQLALEAAALSAGAFRDAGSLVPQDLLYVRLRPGRRFQVDTVNNENSARSDQAKSAMDLAEESIDQLVKFVGLLQSGEKGFTSRLIPAQQFDFGGDYDHLARVSEWSTAETEEGGDE
;
A
#
# COMPACT_ATOMS: atom_id res chain seq x y z
N PRO A 1 -32.18 -11.17 -0.20
CA PRO A 1 -32.27 -11.58 1.22
C PRO A 1 -30.93 -11.53 1.98
N HIS A 2 -29.87 -12.24 1.53
CA HIS A 2 -28.57 -12.29 2.23
C HIS A 2 -27.82 -10.95 2.22
N ILE A 3 -27.89 -10.20 1.11
CA ILE A 3 -27.32 -8.84 1.00
C ILE A 3 -27.97 -7.88 2.02
N ASP A 4 -29.29 -7.88 2.12
CA ASP A 4 -29.99 -6.96 3.04
C ASP A 4 -29.86 -7.35 4.51
N ALA A 5 -29.79 -8.64 4.84
CA ALA A 5 -29.73 -9.09 6.22
C ALA A 5 -28.30 -9.04 6.81
N VAL A 6 -27.27 -9.28 6.00
CA VAL A 6 -25.87 -9.38 6.48
C VAL A 6 -25.04 -8.16 6.08
N TRP A 7 -25.12 -7.72 4.82
CA TRP A 7 -24.24 -6.66 4.32
C TRP A 7 -24.73 -5.27 4.67
N ARG A 8 -26.04 -5.02 4.61
CA ARG A 8 -26.61 -3.69 4.89
C ARG A 8 -26.32 -3.19 6.31
N PRO A 9 -26.43 -4.01 7.39
CA PRO A 9 -26.04 -3.57 8.73
C PRO A 9 -24.54 -3.27 8.84
N ARG A 10 -23.69 -4.15 8.30
CA ARG A 10 -22.22 -3.96 8.29
C ARG A 10 -21.81 -2.67 7.57
N PHE A 11 -22.41 -2.42 6.40
CA PHE A 11 -22.17 -1.20 5.64
C PHE A 11 -22.58 0.05 6.43
N ARG A 12 -23.74 0.04 7.10
CA ARG A 12 -24.17 1.17 7.95
C ARG A 12 -23.20 1.44 9.10
N GLU A 13 -22.65 0.40 9.71
CA GLU A 13 -21.63 0.56 10.75
C GLU A 13 -20.33 1.16 10.22
N VAL A 14 -19.84 0.67 9.07
CA VAL A 14 -18.66 1.26 8.39
C VAL A 14 -18.93 2.72 8.03
N ALA A 15 -20.07 3.02 7.40
CA ALA A 15 -20.43 4.36 6.97
C ALA A 15 -20.49 5.35 8.15
N ARG A 16 -21.02 4.93 9.31
CA ARG A 16 -21.06 5.77 10.50
C ARG A 16 -19.64 6.12 10.98
N ALA A 17 -18.78 5.11 11.14
CA ALA A 17 -17.40 5.31 11.59
C ALA A 17 -16.58 6.14 10.59
N PHE A 18 -16.76 5.88 9.29
CA PHE A 18 -16.12 6.64 8.22
C PHE A 18 -16.55 8.11 8.24
N LEU A 19 -17.85 8.40 8.38
CA LEU A 19 -18.35 9.78 8.42
C LEU A 19 -17.85 10.54 9.66
N GLU A 20 -17.72 9.87 10.80
CA GLU A 20 -17.15 10.47 12.02
C GLU A 20 -15.67 10.83 11.82
N TRP A 21 -14.89 9.91 11.26
CA TRP A 21 -13.49 10.15 10.90
C TRP A 21 -13.33 11.27 9.86
N GLU A 22 -14.15 11.25 8.80
CA GLU A 22 -14.14 12.27 7.74
C GLU A 22 -14.45 13.66 8.30
N ALA A 23 -15.45 13.76 9.19
CA ALA A 23 -15.83 15.01 9.82
C ALA A 23 -14.69 15.61 10.66
N GLY A 24 -13.90 14.77 11.36
CA GLY A 24 -12.74 15.20 12.12
C GLY A 24 -11.60 15.72 11.26
N ARG A 25 -11.39 15.15 10.06
CA ARG A 25 -10.34 15.58 9.13
C ARG A 25 -10.72 16.80 8.30
N ARG A 26 -12.02 16.97 7.99
CA ARG A 26 -12.52 17.98 7.05
C ARG A 26 -11.97 19.40 7.27
N PRO A 27 -11.82 19.93 8.51
CA PRO A 27 -11.29 21.28 8.72
C PRO A 27 -9.85 21.49 8.21
N GLY A 28 -9.04 20.42 8.15
CA GLY A 28 -7.66 20.46 7.67
C GLY A 28 -7.50 20.23 6.16
N ILE A 29 -8.59 19.93 5.43
CA ILE A 29 -8.53 19.56 4.02
C ILE A 29 -9.01 20.73 3.15
N ARG A 30 -8.13 21.19 2.25
CA ARG A 30 -8.45 22.25 1.28
C ARG A 30 -9.19 21.71 0.06
N LYS A 31 -8.79 20.54 -0.43
CA LYS A 31 -9.38 19.89 -1.60
C LYS A 31 -9.17 18.38 -1.49
N THR A 32 -10.20 17.62 -1.82
CA THR A 32 -10.12 16.15 -1.94
C THR A 32 -10.21 15.79 -3.42
N LEU A 33 -9.34 14.88 -3.84
CA LEU A 33 -9.36 14.26 -5.16
C LEU A 33 -9.53 12.76 -4.95
N THR A 34 -10.31 12.11 -5.80
CA THR A 34 -10.59 10.66 -5.72
C THR A 34 -10.38 10.01 -7.08
N GLU A 35 -9.96 8.74 -7.08
CA GLU A 35 -9.74 7.96 -8.31
C GLU A 35 -8.80 8.67 -9.30
N VAL A 36 -7.69 9.20 -8.76
CA VAL A 36 -6.79 10.09 -9.50
C VAL A 36 -5.78 9.27 -10.29
N ARG A 37 -5.92 9.28 -11.61
CA ARG A 37 -4.98 8.62 -12.51
C ARG A 37 -3.66 9.38 -12.60
N GLY A 38 -2.56 8.66 -12.55
CA GLY A 38 -1.23 9.21 -12.75
C GLY A 38 -0.27 8.25 -13.45
N GLY A 39 0.84 8.80 -13.93
CA GLY A 39 1.96 7.98 -14.37
C GLY A 39 3.25 8.78 -14.52
N VAL A 40 4.37 8.12 -14.22
CA VAL A 40 5.73 8.66 -14.25
C VAL A 40 6.63 7.75 -15.08
N GLU A 41 7.45 8.36 -15.93
CA GLU A 41 8.48 7.63 -16.69
C GLU A 41 9.68 7.39 -15.78
N LEU A 42 10.11 6.14 -15.68
CA LEU A 42 11.30 5.72 -14.96
C LEU A 42 12.42 5.47 -15.97
N GLU A 43 13.03 6.57 -16.42
CA GLU A 43 14.10 6.60 -17.43
C GLU A 43 15.21 5.54 -17.21
N PRO A 44 15.72 5.30 -15.97
CA PRO A 44 16.80 4.32 -15.76
C PRO A 44 16.47 2.89 -16.19
N ILE A 45 15.18 2.53 -16.25
CA ILE A 45 14.69 1.20 -16.64
C ILE A 45 13.76 1.25 -17.86
N ASN A 46 13.62 2.42 -18.49
CA ASN A 46 12.76 2.66 -19.65
C ASN A 46 11.33 2.09 -19.50
N ILE A 47 10.73 2.31 -18.33
CA ILE A 47 9.38 1.83 -17.99
C ILE A 47 8.54 2.97 -17.46
N ARG A 48 7.25 2.93 -17.81
CA ARG A 48 6.24 3.83 -17.27
C ARG A 48 5.53 3.20 -16.08
N LEU A 49 5.68 3.77 -14.90
CA LEU A 49 4.85 3.45 -13.74
C LEU A 49 3.51 4.17 -13.87
N ASN A 50 2.40 3.42 -13.90
CA ASN A 50 1.05 3.98 -13.94
C ASN A 50 0.22 3.47 -12.76
N GLY A 51 -0.74 4.26 -12.31
CA GLY A 51 -1.61 3.88 -11.20
C GLY A 51 -2.81 4.80 -11.04
N VAL A 52 -3.66 4.44 -10.10
CA VAL A 52 -4.81 5.24 -9.65
C VAL A 52 -4.70 5.37 -8.14
N ALA A 53 -4.61 6.59 -7.64
CA ALA A 53 -4.72 6.83 -6.21
C ALA A 53 -6.20 6.88 -5.83
N ASP A 54 -6.59 6.08 -4.84
CA ASP A 54 -7.96 6.04 -4.29
C ASP A 54 -8.41 7.45 -3.87
N ARG A 55 -7.57 8.13 -3.07
CA ARG A 55 -7.82 9.49 -2.59
C ARG A 55 -6.54 10.25 -2.26
N ILE A 56 -6.54 11.53 -2.66
CA ILE A 56 -5.50 12.50 -2.31
C ILE A 56 -6.20 13.70 -1.64
N ASP A 57 -5.83 13.96 -0.38
CA ASP A 57 -6.32 15.11 0.37
C ASP A 57 -5.25 16.20 0.41
N ILE A 58 -5.50 17.33 -0.25
CA ILE A 58 -4.62 18.50 -0.20
C ILE A 58 -4.82 19.21 1.14
N THR A 59 -3.85 19.08 2.04
CA THR A 59 -3.90 19.60 3.42
C THR A 59 -3.25 20.98 3.55
N GLY A 60 -2.31 21.33 2.68
CA GLY A 60 -1.57 22.60 2.71
C GLY A 60 -1.43 23.28 1.34
N PRO A 61 -0.64 24.36 1.23
CA PRO A 61 -0.31 24.96 -0.06
C PRO A 61 0.46 24.03 -0.99
N ASN A 62 1.40 23.26 -0.45
CA ASN A 62 2.26 22.34 -1.22
C ASN A 62 2.30 20.94 -0.58
N ALA A 63 1.23 20.53 0.10
CA ALA A 63 1.20 19.32 0.91
C ALA A 63 -0.10 18.54 0.71
N ALA A 64 0.00 17.22 0.68
CA ALA A 64 -1.16 16.34 0.61
C ALA A 64 -0.94 15.00 1.32
N ASP A 65 -2.04 14.43 1.80
CA ASP A 65 -2.10 13.08 2.33
C ASP A 65 -2.59 12.13 1.23
N ILE A 66 -2.05 10.92 1.20
CA ILE A 66 -2.49 9.86 0.29
C ILE A 66 -3.21 8.80 1.10
N ILE A 67 -4.39 8.40 0.63
CA ILE A 67 -5.30 7.53 1.36
C ILE A 67 -5.71 6.37 0.47
N ASP A 68 -5.51 5.15 0.98
CA ASP A 68 -5.94 3.92 0.34
C ASP A 68 -6.96 3.19 1.23
N TYR A 69 -8.05 2.71 0.62
CA TYR A 69 -9.15 2.06 1.32
C TYR A 69 -8.98 0.53 1.33
N LYS A 70 -8.84 -0.07 2.51
CA LYS A 70 -8.70 -1.53 2.66
C LYS A 70 -9.89 -2.15 3.38
N THR A 71 -10.41 -3.26 2.83
CA THR A 71 -11.44 -4.09 3.49
C THR A 71 -10.84 -5.16 4.43
N GLY A 72 -9.51 -5.33 4.42
CA GLY A 72 -8.73 -6.24 5.27
C GLY A 72 -7.67 -5.51 6.10
N TYR A 73 -6.92 -6.25 6.93
CA TYR A 73 -5.84 -5.70 7.78
C TYR A 73 -4.46 -5.67 7.11
N ASN A 74 -4.31 -6.36 5.99
CA ASN A 74 -3.06 -6.37 5.22
C ASN A 74 -3.09 -5.28 4.13
N PRO A 75 -1.93 -4.71 3.77
CA PRO A 75 -0.65 -4.84 4.48
C PRO A 75 -0.66 -4.10 5.82
N SER A 76 0.09 -4.55 6.83
CA SER A 76 0.29 -3.77 8.06
C SER A 76 1.19 -2.55 7.82
N PRO A 77 1.16 -1.51 8.66
CA PRO A 77 2.06 -0.35 8.51
C PRO A 77 3.54 -0.71 8.50
N THR A 78 3.93 -1.71 9.29
CA THR A 78 5.31 -2.21 9.32
C THR A 78 5.70 -2.89 7.99
N GLN A 79 4.82 -3.70 7.41
CA GLN A 79 5.05 -4.31 6.09
C GLN A 79 5.15 -3.25 4.98
N ALA A 80 4.26 -2.25 5.00
CA ALA A 80 4.29 -1.14 4.05
C ALA A 80 5.56 -0.28 4.19
N ARG A 81 6.00 0.04 5.43
CA ARG A 81 7.28 0.74 5.67
C ARG A 81 8.52 -0.04 5.26
N ALA A 82 8.42 -1.38 5.29
CA ALA A 82 9.45 -2.27 4.78
C ALA A 82 9.37 -2.47 3.26
N LEU A 83 8.46 -1.77 2.57
CA LEU A 83 8.25 -1.82 1.12
C LEU A 83 7.92 -3.22 0.57
N LEU A 84 7.38 -4.10 1.42
CA LEU A 84 6.86 -5.41 1.01
C LEU A 84 5.53 -5.27 0.25
N ASP A 85 4.80 -4.18 0.52
CA ASP A 85 3.67 -3.71 -0.27
C ASP A 85 3.86 -2.20 -0.48
N PRO A 86 4.58 -1.80 -1.55
CA PRO A 86 5.02 -0.43 -1.73
C PRO A 86 3.95 0.47 -2.37
N GLN A 87 2.66 0.07 -2.40
CA GLN A 87 1.60 0.81 -3.10
C GLN A 87 1.55 2.30 -2.70
N LEU A 88 1.34 2.60 -1.41
CA LEU A 88 1.27 3.98 -0.93
C LEU A 88 2.60 4.75 -1.11
N ALA A 89 3.74 4.07 -1.01
CA ALA A 89 5.05 4.70 -1.19
C ALA A 89 5.30 5.08 -2.67
N LEU A 90 4.91 4.22 -3.61
CA LEU A 90 4.98 4.50 -5.03
C LEU A 90 4.00 5.61 -5.44
N GLU A 91 2.80 5.64 -4.85
CA GLU A 91 1.86 6.76 -5.02
C GLU A 91 2.44 8.07 -4.47
N ALA A 92 3.14 8.04 -3.34
CA ALA A 92 3.83 9.19 -2.78
C ALA A 92 4.93 9.72 -3.71
N ALA A 93 5.70 8.82 -4.33
CA ALA A 93 6.69 9.19 -5.34
C ALA A 93 6.05 9.80 -6.58
N ALA A 94 4.94 9.20 -7.05
CA ALA A 94 4.17 9.72 -8.18
C ALA A 94 3.59 11.11 -7.89
N LEU A 95 3.11 11.37 -6.67
CA LEU A 95 2.63 12.68 -6.23
C LEU A 95 3.75 13.73 -6.24
N SER A 96 4.90 13.41 -5.65
CA SER A 96 6.08 14.28 -5.65
C SER A 96 6.52 14.64 -7.07
N ALA A 97 6.49 13.66 -7.98
CA ALA A 97 6.82 13.84 -9.40
C ALA A 97 5.75 14.61 -10.21
N GLY A 98 4.60 14.95 -9.61
CA GLY A 98 3.50 15.60 -10.31
C GLY A 98 2.77 14.70 -11.32
N ALA A 99 2.85 13.38 -11.13
CA ALA A 99 2.29 12.40 -12.04
C ALA A 99 0.75 12.40 -12.05
N PHE A 100 0.11 12.86 -10.97
CA PHE A 100 -1.34 12.99 -10.84
C PHE A 100 -1.80 14.35 -11.38
N ARG A 101 -2.37 14.36 -12.59
CA ARG A 101 -2.69 15.60 -13.34
C ARG A 101 -3.54 16.60 -12.54
N ASP A 102 -4.52 16.12 -11.78
CA ASP A 102 -5.46 16.98 -11.04
C ASP A 102 -4.92 17.49 -9.70
N ALA A 103 -3.84 16.88 -9.20
CA ALA A 103 -3.17 17.23 -7.96
C ALA A 103 -1.97 18.17 -8.20
N GLY A 104 -1.23 17.97 -9.30
CA GLY A 104 0.05 18.63 -9.53
C GLY A 104 1.17 17.99 -8.69
N SER A 105 2.32 18.67 -8.59
CA SER A 105 3.43 18.25 -7.72
C SER A 105 3.22 18.80 -6.31
N LEU A 106 3.11 17.90 -5.34
CA LEU A 106 2.88 18.20 -3.93
C LEU A 106 3.79 17.33 -3.06
N VAL A 107 4.09 17.80 -1.86
CA VAL A 107 4.85 17.02 -0.87
C VAL A 107 3.90 16.04 -0.15
N PRO A 108 4.13 14.72 -0.24
CA PRO A 108 3.37 13.76 0.54
C PRO A 108 3.66 13.95 2.04
N GLN A 109 2.62 14.03 2.87
CA GLN A 109 2.73 14.18 4.32
C GLN A 109 2.40 12.87 5.03
N ASP A 110 1.13 12.47 5.00
CA ASP A 110 0.69 11.21 5.58
C ASP A 110 0.28 10.20 4.51
N LEU A 111 0.72 8.95 4.71
CA LEU A 111 0.33 7.79 3.92
C LEU A 111 -0.61 6.93 4.79
N LEU A 112 -1.88 6.88 4.43
CA LEU A 112 -2.94 6.35 5.29
C LEU A 112 -3.60 5.12 4.68
N TYR A 113 -3.71 4.05 5.47
CA TYR A 113 -4.67 2.98 5.20
C TYR A 113 -5.94 3.20 6.00
N VAL A 114 -7.07 3.38 5.32
CA VAL A 114 -8.39 3.46 5.96
C VAL A 114 -9.04 2.07 5.91
N ARG A 115 -9.13 1.43 7.08
CA ARG A 115 -9.69 0.08 7.22
C ARG A 115 -11.20 0.13 7.31
N LEU A 116 -11.88 -0.17 6.20
CA LEU A 116 -13.34 -0.17 6.07
C LEU A 116 -13.96 -1.42 6.72
N ARG A 117 -13.84 -1.53 8.05
CA ARG A 117 -14.36 -2.64 8.86
C ARG A 117 -15.50 -2.16 9.77
N PRO A 118 -16.53 -2.99 10.01
CA PRO A 118 -17.70 -2.57 10.77
C PRO A 118 -17.39 -2.35 12.27
N GLY A 119 -18.06 -1.34 12.84
CA GLY A 119 -18.05 -1.04 14.26
C GLY A 119 -16.67 -0.61 14.77
N ARG A 120 -16.26 -1.14 15.93
CA ARG A 120 -14.97 -0.81 16.59
C ARG A 120 -13.72 -1.29 15.84
N ARG A 121 -13.89 -1.94 14.68
CA ARG A 121 -12.79 -2.44 13.85
C ARG A 121 -12.38 -1.44 12.76
N PHE A 122 -13.17 -0.39 12.54
CA PHE A 122 -12.74 0.74 11.72
C PHE A 122 -11.51 1.35 12.37
N GLN A 123 -10.43 1.48 11.61
CA GLN A 123 -9.20 2.09 12.07
C GLN A 123 -8.50 2.75 10.88
N VAL A 124 -7.65 3.73 11.19
CA VAL A 124 -6.80 4.38 10.20
C VAL A 124 -5.37 4.19 10.66
N ASP A 125 -4.56 3.59 9.79
CA ASP A 125 -3.16 3.34 10.08
C ASP A 125 -2.31 4.32 9.28
N THR A 126 -1.41 5.05 9.95
CA THR A 126 -0.38 5.86 9.30
C THR A 126 0.85 4.98 9.03
N VAL A 127 1.31 4.98 7.77
CA VAL A 127 2.48 4.19 7.37
C VAL A 127 3.76 4.89 7.76
N ASN A 128 3.94 6.17 7.40
CA ASN A 128 5.07 6.98 7.84
C ASN A 128 5.09 7.16 9.38
N ASN A 129 6.28 7.29 9.96
CA ASN A 129 6.48 7.27 11.42
C ASN A 129 7.57 8.25 11.91
N GLU A 130 7.88 9.27 11.11
CA GLU A 130 8.82 10.35 11.41
C GLU A 130 8.51 11.10 12.71
N ASN A 131 7.23 11.15 13.11
CA ASN A 131 6.78 11.81 14.33
C ASN A 131 6.71 10.87 15.55
N SER A 132 7.15 9.61 15.41
CA SER A 132 7.12 8.62 16.50
C SER A 132 8.36 8.73 17.39
N ALA A 133 8.16 9.05 18.67
CA ALA A 133 9.22 9.18 19.67
C ALA A 133 9.95 7.86 20.02
N ARG A 134 9.59 6.73 19.39
CA ARG A 134 10.06 5.37 19.74
C ARG A 134 10.75 4.63 18.59
N SER A 135 11.13 5.31 17.50
CA SER A 135 11.69 4.62 16.33
C SER A 135 13.10 5.08 15.99
N ASP A 136 14.07 4.18 16.14
CA ASP A 136 15.43 4.33 15.61
C ASP A 136 15.48 4.23 14.07
N GLN A 137 14.34 3.97 13.42
CA GLN A 137 14.15 3.88 11.97
C GLN A 137 12.90 4.67 11.56
N ALA A 138 12.84 5.93 11.98
CA ALA A 138 11.85 6.88 11.53
C ALA A 138 11.98 7.10 10.01
N LYS A 139 10.87 6.90 9.27
CA LYS A 139 10.76 7.20 7.84
C LYS A 139 9.58 8.14 7.61
N SER A 140 9.86 9.25 6.94
CA SER A 140 8.81 10.14 6.42
C SER A 140 8.14 9.54 5.18
N ALA A 141 7.02 10.13 4.77
CA ALA A 141 6.39 9.77 3.50
C ALA A 141 7.32 10.02 2.29
N MET A 142 8.18 11.04 2.35
CA MET A 142 9.19 11.31 1.33
C MET A 142 10.28 10.24 1.29
N ASP A 143 10.80 9.82 2.46
CA ASP A 143 11.82 8.77 2.51
C ASP A 143 11.30 7.46 1.91
N LEU A 144 10.05 7.09 2.25
CA LEU A 144 9.38 5.92 1.69
C LEU A 144 9.20 6.04 0.17
N ALA A 145 8.83 7.22 -0.31
CA ALA A 145 8.68 7.50 -1.74
C ALA A 145 9.99 7.27 -2.50
N GLU A 146 11.07 7.90 -2.05
CA GLU A 146 12.39 7.79 -2.67
C GLU A 146 12.91 6.35 -2.66
N GLU A 147 12.83 5.68 -1.51
CA GLU A 147 13.28 4.29 -1.36
C GLU A 147 12.45 3.33 -2.24
N SER A 148 11.14 3.54 -2.37
CA SER A 148 10.29 2.68 -3.20
C SER A 148 10.64 2.73 -4.68
N ILE A 149 10.99 3.92 -5.21
CA ILE A 149 11.43 4.07 -6.59
C ILE A 149 12.82 3.48 -6.78
N ASP A 150 13.76 3.72 -5.86
CA ASP A 150 15.10 3.15 -5.92
C ASP A 150 15.06 1.61 -5.91
N GLN A 151 14.27 1.01 -5.00
CA GLN A 151 14.09 -0.44 -4.94
C GLN A 151 13.42 -0.98 -6.22
N LEU A 152 12.41 -0.30 -6.75
CA LEU A 152 11.75 -0.68 -8.00
C LEU A 152 12.72 -0.65 -9.19
N VAL A 153 13.51 0.43 -9.33
CA VAL A 153 14.52 0.58 -10.38
C VAL A 153 15.58 -0.52 -10.29
N LYS A 154 16.11 -0.79 -9.09
CA LYS A 154 17.07 -1.88 -8.87
C LYS A 154 16.47 -3.25 -9.21
N PHE A 155 15.26 -3.51 -8.73
CA PHE A 155 14.58 -4.77 -8.96
C PHE A 155 14.33 -5.03 -10.45
N VAL A 156 13.77 -4.05 -11.16
CA VAL A 156 13.48 -4.18 -12.58
C VAL A 156 14.76 -4.21 -13.41
N GLY A 157 15.77 -3.41 -13.07
CA GLY A 157 17.08 -3.46 -13.73
C GLY A 157 17.75 -4.83 -13.61
N LEU A 158 17.63 -5.48 -12.45
CA LEU A 158 18.13 -6.83 -12.23
C LEU A 158 17.38 -7.89 -13.06
N LEU A 159 16.08 -7.71 -13.27
CA LEU A 159 15.31 -8.58 -14.16
C LEU A 159 15.70 -8.35 -15.63
N GLN A 160 15.90 -7.09 -16.03
CA GLN A 160 16.29 -6.70 -17.40
C GLN A 160 17.71 -7.16 -17.77
N SER A 161 18.63 -7.32 -16.80
CA SER A 161 19.98 -7.82 -17.06
C SER A 161 20.02 -9.30 -17.46
N GLY A 162 18.97 -10.05 -17.14
CA GLY A 162 18.89 -11.50 -17.37
C GLY A 162 19.71 -12.34 -16.38
N GLU A 163 20.38 -11.74 -15.40
CA GLU A 163 21.14 -12.46 -14.36
C GLU A 163 20.25 -13.18 -13.34
N LYS A 164 19.01 -12.70 -13.18
CA LYS A 164 17.98 -13.33 -12.34
C LYS A 164 16.76 -13.64 -13.19
N GLY A 165 16.26 -14.86 -13.06
CA GLY A 165 14.99 -15.26 -13.67
C GLY A 165 13.79 -14.66 -12.92
N PHE A 166 12.64 -14.64 -13.60
CA PHE A 166 11.35 -14.33 -13.01
C PHE A 166 10.94 -15.47 -12.07
N THR A 167 11.28 -15.35 -10.78
CA THR A 167 10.84 -16.34 -9.79
C THR A 167 9.38 -16.11 -9.40
N SER A 168 8.64 -17.19 -9.16
CA SER A 168 7.25 -17.13 -8.71
C SER A 168 7.10 -16.51 -7.33
N ARG A 169 8.13 -16.63 -6.47
CA ARG A 169 8.14 -16.11 -5.09
C ARG A 169 9.51 -15.50 -4.75
N LEU A 170 9.54 -14.19 -4.54
CA LEU A 170 10.76 -13.41 -4.26
C LEU A 170 11.05 -13.23 -2.77
N ILE A 171 10.03 -13.30 -1.90
CA ILE A 171 10.14 -12.95 -0.48
C ILE A 171 9.91 -14.20 0.37
N PRO A 172 10.96 -14.83 0.94
CA PRO A 172 10.84 -16.07 1.69
C PRO A 172 9.93 -16.02 2.91
N ALA A 173 9.98 -14.92 3.67
CA ALA A 173 9.18 -14.72 4.89
C ALA A 173 7.67 -14.56 4.62
N GLN A 174 7.28 -14.37 3.36
CA GLN A 174 5.91 -14.20 2.91
C GLN A 174 5.44 -15.35 2.01
N GLN A 175 6.23 -16.42 1.89
CA GLN A 175 5.87 -17.61 1.12
C GLN A 175 4.53 -18.23 1.57
N PHE A 176 4.14 -18.09 2.83
CA PHE A 176 2.89 -18.69 3.32
C PHE A 176 1.68 -17.74 3.28
N ASP A 177 1.89 -16.44 3.06
CA ASP A 177 0.85 -15.41 3.18
C ASP A 177 0.28 -14.91 1.84
N PHE A 178 1.05 -15.03 0.76
CA PHE A 178 0.63 -14.61 -0.58
C PHE A 178 0.41 -15.84 -1.44
N GLY A 179 -0.86 -16.21 -1.66
CA GLY A 179 -1.23 -17.07 -2.77
C GLY A 179 -0.94 -16.31 -4.06
N GLY A 180 0.15 -16.64 -4.74
CA GLY A 180 0.46 -16.10 -6.05
C GLY A 180 -0.50 -16.67 -7.09
N ASP A 181 -0.96 -15.83 -8.02
CA ASP A 181 -1.86 -16.26 -9.10
C ASP A 181 -1.30 -17.44 -9.90
N TYR A 182 0.02 -17.64 -9.89
CA TYR A 182 0.73 -18.73 -10.57
C TYR A 182 1.30 -19.81 -9.64
N ASP A 183 0.95 -19.83 -8.34
CA ASP A 183 1.44 -20.87 -7.41
C ASP A 183 1.07 -22.28 -7.86
N HIS A 184 -0.08 -22.40 -8.52
CA HIS A 184 -0.55 -23.64 -9.13
C HIS A 184 0.34 -24.09 -10.30
N LEU A 185 0.96 -23.16 -11.03
CA LEU A 185 1.94 -23.47 -12.08
C LEU A 185 3.32 -23.77 -11.49
N ALA A 186 3.67 -23.13 -10.38
CA ALA A 186 4.94 -23.33 -9.68
C ALA A 186 4.94 -24.56 -8.73
N ARG A 187 3.86 -25.36 -8.74
CA ARG A 187 3.68 -26.59 -7.93
C ARG A 187 3.94 -26.38 -6.44
N VAL A 188 3.73 -25.17 -5.93
CA VAL A 188 4.16 -24.80 -4.58
C VAL A 188 3.46 -25.64 -3.51
N SER A 189 2.20 -26.00 -3.72
CA SER A 189 1.44 -26.88 -2.83
C SER A 189 2.07 -28.26 -2.65
N GLU A 190 2.80 -28.77 -3.64
CA GLU A 190 3.45 -30.07 -3.55
C GLU A 190 4.73 -30.03 -2.70
N TRP A 191 5.46 -28.90 -2.74
CA TRP A 191 6.67 -28.69 -1.95
C TRP A 191 6.35 -28.24 -0.51
N SER A 192 5.26 -27.49 -0.29
CA SER A 192 4.87 -27.02 1.05
C SER A 192 4.41 -28.14 1.98
N THR A 193 3.92 -29.26 1.45
CA THR A 193 3.55 -30.45 2.25
C THR A 193 4.75 -31.32 2.63
N ALA A 194 5.84 -31.25 1.85
CA ALA A 194 7.03 -32.08 2.09
C ALA A 194 7.85 -31.63 3.32
N GLU A 195 7.76 -30.36 3.74
CA GLU A 195 8.47 -29.87 4.94
C GLU A 195 7.71 -30.12 6.25
N THR A 196 6.41 -30.43 6.21
CA THR A 196 5.61 -30.73 7.41
C THR A 196 5.66 -32.19 7.87
N GLU A 197 6.25 -33.10 7.08
CA GLU A 197 6.30 -34.53 7.41
C GLU A 197 7.63 -35.02 8.04
N GLU A 198 8.68 -34.18 8.14
CA GLU A 198 9.96 -34.58 8.77
C GLU A 198 10.15 -34.08 10.22
N GLY A 199 9.06 -34.01 11.01
CA GLY A 199 9.08 -33.47 12.37
C GLY A 199 8.40 -34.33 13.45
N GLY A 200 8.22 -35.63 13.22
CA GLY A 200 7.58 -36.51 14.20
C GLY A 200 8.11 -37.94 14.16
N ASP A 201 9.19 -38.20 14.91
CA ASP A 201 9.33 -39.34 15.83
C ASP A 201 10.75 -39.36 16.42
N GLU A 202 10.88 -38.86 17.65
CA GLU A 202 11.61 -39.50 18.78
C GLU A 202 11.15 -38.90 20.12
#